data_AF-A5U2U0-F1
#
_entry.id   AF-A5U2U0-F1
#
_cell.length_a   1.000
_cell.length_b   1.000
_cell.length_c   1.000
_cell.angle_alpha   90.00
_cell.angle_beta   90.00
_cell.angle_gamma   90.00
#
_symmetry.space_group_name_H-M   'P 1'
#
loop_
_entity.id
_entity.type
_entity.pdbx_description
1 polymer ?
#
loop_
_entity_poly.entity_id
_entity_poly.type
_entity_poly.pdbx_seq_one_letter_code
_entity_poly.pdbx_strand_id
1 'polypeptide(L)' 'MSTIYHHRGRVAALSRSRASDDPEFIAAKTDLVAANIADYLIRTLAAAPPLTDEQRTRLAELLRPVRRSGGAR' A
#
# COMPACT_ATOMS: atom_id res chain seq x y z
N MET A 1 -17.26 -4.01 -4.43
CA MET A 1 -16.73 -2.69 -4.81
C MET A 1 -15.23 -2.71 -4.57
N SER A 2 -14.39 -2.43 -5.59
CA SER A 2 -12.93 -2.42 -5.37
C SER A 2 -12.58 -1.34 -4.35
N THR A 3 -11.90 -1.74 -3.27
CA THR A 3 -11.48 -0.88 -2.15
C THR A 3 -10.66 0.31 -2.65
N ILE A 4 -9.93 0.16 -3.77
CA ILE A 4 -9.19 1.23 -4.43
C ILE A 4 -10.09 2.40 -4.83
N TYR A 5 -11.25 2.15 -5.46
CA TYR A 5 -12.13 3.25 -5.90
C TYR A 5 -12.70 4.04 -4.72
N HIS A 6 -12.99 3.36 -3.60
CA HIS A 6 -13.39 4.01 -2.36
C HIS A 6 -12.28 4.93 -1.83
N HIS A 7 -11.04 4.43 -1.73
CA HIS A 7 -9.91 5.25 -1.27
C HIS A 7 -9.59 6.42 -2.21
N ARG A 8 -9.69 6.22 -3.53
CA ARG A 8 -9.54 7.29 -4.53
C ARG A 8 -10.59 8.38 -4.35
N GLY A 9 -11.85 8.00 -4.13
CA GLY A 9 -12.94 8.93 -3.86
C GLY A 9 -12.67 9.74 -2.58
N ARG A 10 -12.21 9.08 -1.51
CA ARG A 10 -11.87 9.72 -0.24
C ARG A 10 -10.74 10.74 -0.38
N VAL A 11 -9.65 10.38 -1.08
CA VAL A 11 -8.54 11.29 -1.38
C VAL A 11 -9.03 12.49 -2.18
N ALA A 12 -9.83 12.27 -3.23
CA ALA A 12 -10.36 13.36 -4.06
C ALA A 12 -11.32 14.29 -3.31
N ALA A 13 -12.10 13.76 -2.37
CA ALA A 13 -12.96 14.56 -1.51
C ALA A 13 -12.13 15.47 -0.59
N LEU A 14 -11.16 14.89 0.12
CA LEU A 14 -10.32 15.62 1.08
C LEU A 14 -9.37 16.63 0.41
N SER A 15 -8.86 16.34 -0.79
CA SER A 15 -7.95 17.25 -1.49
C SER A 15 -8.57 18.61 -1.85
N ARG A 16 -9.91 18.72 -1.80
CA ARG A 16 -10.63 19.97 -2.10
C ARG A 16 -10.76 20.90 -0.89
N SER A 17 -10.63 20.36 0.32
CA SER A 17 -10.94 21.08 1.56
C SER A 17 -9.83 21.01 2.62
N ARG A 18 -8.85 20.12 2.48
CA ARG A 18 -7.78 19.89 3.45
C ARG A 18 -6.42 20.36 2.91
N ALA A 19 -5.58 20.85 3.82
CA ALA A 19 -4.19 21.13 3.55
C ALA A 19 -3.40 19.83 3.33
N SER A 20 -2.23 19.91 2.68
CA SER A 20 -1.42 18.73 2.34
C SER A 20 -0.84 17.99 3.54
N ASP A 21 -0.71 18.68 4.68
CA ASP A 21 -0.22 18.17 5.96
C ASP A 21 -1.34 17.77 6.93
N ASP A 22 -2.61 17.93 6.52
CA ASP A 22 -3.76 17.51 7.31
C ASP A 22 -3.69 16.00 7.58
N PRO A 23 -3.80 15.56 8.85
CA PRO A 23 -3.68 14.15 9.21
C PRO A 23 -4.69 13.23 8.52
N GLU A 24 -5.92 13.71 8.29
CA GLU A 24 -6.97 12.94 7.62
C GLU A 24 -6.64 12.76 6.14
N PHE A 25 -6.11 13.80 5.50
CA PHE A 25 -5.68 13.73 4.10
C PHE A 25 -4.47 12.81 3.92
N ILE A 26 -3.49 12.89 4.82
CA ILE A 26 -2.34 11.96 4.84
C ILE A 26 -2.83 10.52 5.01
N ALA A 27 -3.71 10.25 5.98
CA ALA A 27 -4.27 8.92 6.20
C ALA A 27 -4.99 8.39 4.96
N ALA A 28 -5.79 9.22 4.28
CA ALA A 28 -6.45 8.83 3.03
C ALA A 28 -5.47 8.48 1.90
N LYS A 29 -4.37 9.22 1.77
CA LYS A 29 -3.32 8.89 0.80
C LYS A 29 -2.62 7.58 1.16
N THR A 30 -2.29 7.38 2.42
CA THR A 30 -1.65 6.14 2.91
C THR A 30 -2.53 4.91 2.64
N ASP A 31 -3.82 5.00 2.94
CA ASP A 31 -4.76 3.92 2.66
C ASP A 31 -4.85 3.59 1.16
N LEU A 32 -4.89 4.62 0.31
CA LEU A 32 -4.91 4.43 -1.14
C LEU A 32 -3.63 3.74 -1.64
N VAL A 33 -2.46 4.13 -1.11
CA VAL A 33 -1.19 3.47 -1.44
C VAL A 33 -1.21 2.01 -1.00
N ALA A 34 -1.63 1.71 0.23
CA ALA A 34 -1.72 0.36 0.74
C ALA A 34 -2.66 -0.51 -0.12
N ALA A 35 -3.82 0.00 -0.51
CA ALA A 35 -4.76 -0.70 -1.37
C ALA A 35 -4.19 -1.00 -2.77
N ASN A 36 -3.46 -0.06 -3.36
CA ASN A 36 -2.81 -0.29 -4.66
C ASN A 36 -1.69 -1.35 -4.57
N ILE A 37 -0.88 -1.31 -3.51
CA ILE A 37 0.17 -2.32 -3.30
C ILE A 37 -0.44 -3.71 -3.11
N ALA A 38 -1.50 -3.81 -2.32
CA ALA A 38 -2.20 -5.08 -2.10
C ALA A 38 -2.75 -5.66 -3.41
N ASP A 39 -3.42 -4.84 -4.24
CA ASP A 39 -3.92 -5.28 -5.55
C ASP A 39 -2.78 -5.72 -6.49
N TYR A 40 -1.69 -4.97 -6.52
CA TYR A 40 -0.51 -5.34 -7.30
C TYR A 40 0.06 -6.70 -6.85
N LEU A 41 0.18 -6.94 -5.54
CA LEU A 41 0.66 -8.22 -5.00
C LEU A 41 -0.27 -9.36 -5.38
N ILE A 42 -1.59 -9.18 -5.22
CA ILE A 42 -2.59 -10.20 -5.60
C ILE A 42 -2.46 -10.55 -7.08
N ARG A 43 -2.41 -9.55 -7.96
CA ARG A 43 -2.29 -9.76 -9.41
C ARG A 43 -0.98 -10.45 -9.79
N THR A 44 0.12 -10.06 -9.14
CA THR A 44 1.44 -10.64 -9.38
C THR A 44 1.49 -12.10 -8.95
N LEU A 45 0.97 -12.41 -7.75
CA LEU A 45 0.94 -13.77 -7.22
C LEU A 45 -0.01 -14.68 -8.01
N ALA A 46 -1.12 -14.13 -8.54
CA ALA A 46 -2.04 -14.88 -9.39
C ALA A 46 -1.43 -15.25 -10.76
N ALA A 47 -0.52 -14.44 -11.29
CA ALA A 47 0.15 -14.68 -12.56
C ALA A 47 1.42 -15.54 -12.44
N ALA A 48 1.99 -15.65 -11.25
CA ALA A 48 3.20 -16.44 -11.00
C ALA A 48 2.88 -17.94 -10.91
N PRO A 49 3.83 -18.83 -11.28
CA PRO A 49 3.77 -20.23 -10.86
C PRO A 49 3.62 -20.33 -9.34
N PRO A 50 2.96 -21.38 -8.81
CA PRO A 50 2.77 -21.53 -7.36
C PRO A 50 4.10 -21.48 -6.60
N LEU A 51 4.23 -20.48 -5.73
CA LEU A 51 5.37 -20.35 -4.83
C LEU A 51 5.31 -21.40 -3.72
N THR A 52 6.48 -21.88 -3.28
CA THR A 52 6.58 -22.69 -2.06
C THR A 52 6.30 -21.84 -0.82
N ASP A 53 5.96 -22.48 0.29
CA ASP A 53 5.68 -21.78 1.53
C ASP A 53 6.93 -21.04 2.04
N GLU A 54 8.14 -21.59 1.90
CA GLU A 54 9.38 -20.88 2.27
C GLU A 54 9.60 -19.61 1.42
N GLN A 55 9.26 -19.66 0.12
CA GLN A 55 9.37 -18.50 -0.76
C GLN A 55 8.38 -17.40 -0.36
N ARG A 56 7.13 -17.79 -0.03
CA ARG A 56 6.12 -16.86 0.49
C ARG A 56 6.57 -16.22 1.80
N THR A 57 7.13 -16.99 2.73
CA THR A 57 7.67 -16.47 3.99
C THR A 57 8.80 -15.46 3.74
N ARG A 58 9.76 -15.75 2.86
CA ARG A 58 10.83 -14.80 2.52
C ARG A 58 10.30 -13.49 1.93
N LEU A 59 9.28 -13.56 1.07
CA LEU A 59 8.65 -12.36 0.51
C LEU A 59 7.88 -11.57 1.56
N ALA A 60 7.20 -12.24 2.50
CA ALA A 60 6.52 -11.58 3.61
C ALA A 60 7.50 -10.84 4.54
N GLU A 61 8.71 -11.36 4.74
CA GLU A 61 9.75 -10.68 5.52
C GLU A 61 10.19 -9.35 4.90
N LEU A 62 10.10 -9.18 3.56
CA LEU A 62 10.38 -7.89 2.91
C LEU A 62 9.39 -6.79 3.33
N LEU A 63 8.20 -7.17 3.80
CA LEU A 63 7.15 -6.25 4.24
C LEU A 63 7.17 -5.98 5.76
N ARG A 64 7.83 -6.84 6.57
CA ARG A 64 7.74 -6.79 8.04
C ARG A 64 8.54 -5.64 8.67
N PRO A 65 9.77 -5.35 8.20
CA PRO A 65 10.32 -4.02 8.42
C PRO A 65 11.15 -3.57 7.21
N VAL A 66 10.82 -2.40 6.68
CA VAL A 66 11.86 -1.51 6.15
C VAL A 66 12.76 -1.15 7.33
N ARG A 67 13.68 -2.04 7.72
CA ARG A 67 14.86 -1.62 8.48
C ARG A 67 15.47 -0.54 7.61
N ARG A 68 15.33 0.71 8.05
CA ARG A 68 16.01 1.86 7.46
C ARG A 68 17.49 1.50 7.31
N SER A 69 17.91 1.04 6.14
CA SER A 69 19.29 1.19 5.67
C SER A 69 19.46 2.53 4.95
N GLY A 70 18.68 3.54 5.36
CA GLY A 70 18.60 4.87 4.75
C GLY A 70 18.16 5.96 5.72
N GLY A 71 18.42 5.77 7.03
CA GLY A 71 18.20 6.78 8.08
C GLY A 71 19.50 7.13 8.78
N ALA A 72 20.54 7.44 8.01
CA ALA A 72 21.76 8.05 8.48
C ALA A 72 22.17 9.14 7.47
N ARG A 73 21.48 10.28 7.54
CA ARG A 73 22.04 11.61 7.28
C ARG A 73 21.10 12.67 7.79
#